data_AF-A0A2S6PJ47-F1
#
_entry.id   AF-A0A2S6PJ47-F1
#
_cell.length_a   1.000
_cell.length_b   1.000
_cell.length_c   1.000
_cell.angle_alpha   90.00
_cell.angle_beta   90.00
_cell.angle_gamma   90.00
#
_symmetry.space_group_name_H-M   'P 1'
#
loop_
_entity.id
_entity.type
_entity.pdbx_description
1 polymer ?
#
loop_
_entity_poly.entity_id
_entity_poly.type
_entity_poly.pdbx_seq_one_letter_code
_entity_poly.pdbx_strand_id
1 'polypeptide(L)'
;MHAHEDHRSEASNLRVPVRRPAGGAAPLPGILGLQQAAGNLAVTRMLHQGAHPSVQRTVTETGSEPSGERRSGDAPEGNPQVLVQPHYASGDQFAIAATLMHDTSKHIYISYTSDEDKKKAAGLQDFYHQSNIDPKRVHLVLQSGIATKYGEQFGRQPSESDFEHPTNATEYVAANFGDEMRGDTRKGWGLEEKRDQAHGRDEAVAEWLEKKGVRPEGQKIAILWSRFSGKNNEVHIEHDSSYFGIGQILAGLNGIDTAMIVGDAKPKRKVQEKPGGKYAAMTRSFGPEVDEGKPEQPKYPTGFDFRTVDLTEFWKGSDVKSWGGDSRTGQFLVFDYLHRHATVRHLGFRSGNLEAMALLGFNVMYMEEPGSDGGNRMAKWHDRGDGKTESGGEAPGYERLVVKAPPTRSGKFQKSLTGREKRDNKHAEWREGEEGYSHLKREGRDPDSKSLPRGFEPEDLGNIDAYLHSGNAAEGLEAELVDGVKEIMEKITGAEKKLPAARREIERAQKSRRENAHRGAKAEAALAEKVRQAEVREEELGGQIEEQVKHFRDLAEQFGRTKALRARILYAQPVADRLVL
;
A
#
# COMPACT_ATOMS: atom_id res chain seq x y z
N MET A 1 -33.66 -6.95 64.32
CA MET A 1 -32.65 -7.12 65.39
C MET A 1 -31.34 -6.61 64.83
N HIS A 2 -30.71 -5.69 65.58
CA HIS A 2 -29.33 -5.13 65.54
C HIS A 2 -28.44 -5.29 64.30
N ALA A 3 -27.52 -4.39 63.96
CA ALA A 3 -27.15 -3.02 64.29
C ALA A 3 -25.88 -2.75 63.43
N HIS A 4 -25.57 -1.47 63.20
CA HIS A 4 -24.34 -0.95 62.60
C HIS A 4 -23.04 -1.58 63.14
N GLU A 5 -21.98 -1.61 62.30
CA GLU A 5 -20.72 -0.90 62.60
C GLU A 5 -19.73 -0.84 61.42
N ASP A 6 -19.02 0.29 61.37
CA ASP A 6 -17.89 0.67 60.52
C ASP A 6 -16.65 -0.22 60.70
N HIS A 7 -15.75 -0.26 59.71
CA HIS A 7 -14.31 -0.18 59.98
C HIS A 7 -13.46 0.32 58.81
N ARG A 8 -12.49 1.16 59.18
CA ARG A 8 -11.45 1.87 58.40
C ARG A 8 -10.19 1.01 58.10
N SER A 9 -9.33 1.64 57.27
CA SER A 9 -7.86 1.54 57.15
C SER A 9 -7.36 0.59 56.03
N GLU A 10 -6.30 0.88 55.25
CA GLU A 10 -5.13 1.72 55.48
C GLU A 10 -4.45 2.06 54.13
N ALA A 11 -3.92 3.28 53.99
CA ALA A 11 -3.18 3.75 52.80
C ALA A 11 -1.68 3.81 53.11
N SER A 12 -0.85 3.17 52.27
CA SER A 12 0.61 3.18 52.39
C SER A 12 1.27 4.09 51.34
N ASN A 13 2.07 5.02 51.85
CA ASN A 13 2.90 5.97 51.12
C ASN A 13 4.21 5.33 50.64
N LEU A 14 4.61 5.56 49.39
CA LEU A 14 5.97 5.27 48.90
C LEU A 14 6.59 6.54 48.30
N ARG A 15 7.63 7.04 48.99
CA ARG A 15 8.48 8.18 48.63
C ARG A 15 9.50 7.76 47.57
N VAL A 16 9.74 8.63 46.58
CA VAL A 16 10.83 8.51 45.59
C VAL A 16 11.84 9.64 45.84
N PRO A 17 13.16 9.38 45.84
CA PRO A 17 14.17 10.42 46.06
C PRO A 17 14.56 11.16 44.78
N VAL A 18 14.75 12.47 44.92
CA VAL A 18 15.24 13.42 43.91
C VAL A 18 16.77 13.43 43.92
N ARG A 19 17.41 13.32 42.74
CA ARG A 19 18.84 13.62 42.55
C ARG A 19 19.02 14.87 41.68
N ARG A 20 19.89 15.78 42.16
CA ARG A 20 20.38 16.99 41.46
C ARG A 20 21.50 16.63 40.48
N PRO A 21 21.71 17.39 39.38
CA PRO A 21 22.93 17.32 38.58
C PRO A 21 23.98 18.31 39.07
N ALA A 22 25.24 17.89 39.05
CA ALA A 22 26.41 18.75 39.20
C ALA A 22 26.99 19.04 37.81
N GLY A 23 27.28 20.31 37.55
CA GLY A 23 27.97 20.78 36.35
C GLY A 23 29.48 20.60 36.43
N GLY A 24 30.11 20.66 35.26
CA GLY A 24 31.56 20.74 35.09
C GLY A 24 31.88 20.95 33.61
N ALA A 25 32.34 22.15 33.29
CA ALA A 25 32.86 22.53 31.97
C ALA A 25 34.39 22.49 31.96
N ALA A 26 34.99 22.08 30.84
CA ALA A 26 36.37 22.40 30.44
C ALA A 26 36.60 22.08 28.94
N PRO A 27 37.62 22.69 28.27
CA PRO A 27 37.54 23.08 26.85
C PRO A 27 38.47 22.34 25.85
N LEU A 28 38.12 22.49 24.54
CA LEU A 28 38.90 22.55 23.26
C LEU A 28 40.33 21.95 23.16
N PRO A 29 40.72 21.35 21.99
CA PRO A 29 41.19 22.14 20.85
C PRO A 29 40.83 21.60 19.45
N GLY A 30 40.83 22.49 18.45
CA GLY A 30 40.70 22.15 17.03
C GLY A 30 42.00 21.68 16.39
N ILE A 31 41.91 21.14 15.17
CA ILE A 31 43.02 21.02 14.21
C ILE A 31 42.44 21.07 12.77
N LEU A 32 43.18 21.79 11.93
CA LEU A 32 43.03 21.98 10.49
C LEU A 32 43.12 20.69 9.66
N GLY A 33 42.37 20.69 8.55
CA GLY A 33 42.93 20.61 7.19
C GLY A 33 43.34 19.24 6.64
N LEU A 34 42.69 18.83 5.55
CA LEU A 34 43.40 18.39 4.34
C LEU A 34 42.47 18.39 3.12
N GLN A 35 42.94 19.09 2.10
CA GLN A 35 42.43 19.23 0.74
C GLN A 35 42.98 18.12 -0.16
N GLN A 36 42.22 17.85 -1.24
CA GLN A 36 42.60 17.24 -2.52
C GLN A 36 42.79 15.71 -2.59
N ALA A 37 41.93 15.05 -3.37
CA ALA A 37 42.32 14.58 -4.70
C ALA A 37 41.07 14.35 -5.57
N ALA A 38 41.00 15.05 -6.70
CA ALA A 38 40.04 14.85 -7.76
C ALA A 38 40.49 13.70 -8.68
N GLY A 39 39.54 12.88 -9.13
CA GLY A 39 39.80 11.84 -10.13
C GLY A 39 38.50 11.20 -10.62
N ASN A 40 38.00 11.69 -11.76
CA ASN A 40 37.11 11.04 -12.73
C ASN A 40 35.82 10.36 -12.23
N LEU A 41 34.67 10.99 -12.48
CA LEU A 41 33.39 10.28 -12.67
C LEU A 41 32.37 11.14 -13.43
N ALA A 42 32.33 10.95 -14.75
CA ALA A 42 31.25 11.40 -15.63
C ALA A 42 30.40 10.18 -16.05
N VAL A 43 29.75 9.51 -15.09
CA VAL A 43 28.69 8.51 -15.34
C VAL A 43 27.53 8.60 -14.32
N THR A 44 27.63 9.42 -13.27
CA THR A 44 26.67 9.44 -12.16
C THR A 44 25.38 10.25 -12.41
N ARG A 45 25.03 10.61 -13.66
CA ARG A 45 23.83 11.42 -13.96
C ARG A 45 22.69 10.68 -14.66
N MET A 46 22.76 9.36 -14.81
CA MET A 46 21.78 8.58 -15.58
C MET A 46 20.60 7.98 -14.80
N LEU A 47 20.46 8.19 -13.48
CA LEU A 47 19.43 7.46 -12.71
C LEU A 47 18.47 8.30 -11.86
N HIS A 48 18.41 9.63 -11.97
CA HIS A 48 17.59 10.45 -11.04
C HIS A 48 16.82 11.63 -11.65
N GLN A 49 16.32 11.55 -12.89
CA GLN A 49 15.32 12.51 -13.39
C GLN A 49 14.29 11.83 -14.31
N GLY A 50 13.15 11.43 -13.73
CA GLY A 50 11.97 11.04 -14.48
C GLY A 50 11.16 12.29 -14.85
N ALA A 51 11.32 12.77 -16.08
CA ALA A 51 10.35 13.63 -16.73
C ALA A 51 9.87 12.89 -18.00
N HIS A 52 8.66 12.35 -17.94
CA HIS A 52 8.06 11.63 -19.07
C HIS A 52 7.63 12.61 -20.18
N PRO A 53 8.04 12.41 -21.44
CA PRO A 53 7.33 12.98 -22.57
C PRO A 53 6.10 12.10 -22.87
N SER A 54 4.92 12.71 -22.88
CA SER A 54 3.68 12.11 -23.33
C SER A 54 3.74 11.81 -24.83
N VAL A 55 3.86 10.53 -25.19
CA VAL A 55 3.73 10.06 -26.58
C VAL A 55 2.25 9.83 -26.87
N GLN A 56 1.65 10.70 -27.69
CA GLN A 56 0.35 10.44 -28.30
C GLN A 56 0.55 9.38 -29.40
N ARG A 57 0.02 8.17 -29.22
CA ARG A 57 -0.15 7.19 -30.30
C ARG A 57 -1.57 7.31 -30.86
N THR A 58 -1.66 7.65 -32.14
CA THR A 58 -2.85 7.47 -32.97
C THR A 58 -3.15 5.98 -33.11
N VAL A 59 -4.33 5.57 -32.66
CA VAL A 59 -4.89 4.23 -32.86
C VAL A 59 -5.54 4.20 -34.24
N THR A 60 -4.99 3.38 -35.14
CA THR A 60 -5.72 2.92 -36.33
C THR A 60 -6.25 1.52 -36.03
N GLU A 61 -7.57 1.42 -35.88
CA GLU A 61 -8.30 0.16 -35.78
C GLU A 61 -8.34 -0.54 -37.14
N THR A 62 -7.76 -1.73 -37.21
CA THR A 62 -8.18 -2.75 -38.18
C THR A 62 -8.22 -4.09 -37.46
N GLY A 63 -9.43 -4.62 -37.30
CA GLY A 63 -9.70 -5.90 -36.65
C GLY A 63 -9.20 -7.07 -37.49
N SER A 64 -8.52 -7.98 -36.82
CA SER A 64 -8.28 -9.34 -37.27
C SER A 64 -7.97 -10.19 -36.03
N GLU A 65 -8.89 -11.09 -35.68
CA GLU A 65 -8.69 -12.12 -34.66
C GLU A 65 -7.53 -13.05 -35.04
N PRO A 66 -6.68 -13.48 -34.08
CA PRO A 66 -5.80 -14.60 -34.32
C PRO A 66 -6.19 -15.77 -33.41
N SER A 67 -6.86 -16.77 -33.99
CA SER A 67 -6.83 -18.14 -33.48
C SER A 67 -5.57 -18.83 -34.04
N GLY A 68 -4.53 -18.96 -33.22
CA GLY A 68 -3.31 -19.67 -33.62
C GLY A 68 -2.56 -20.20 -32.41
N GLU A 69 -2.63 -21.51 -32.20
CA GLU A 69 -1.74 -22.25 -31.28
C GLU A 69 -0.27 -21.94 -31.64
N ARG A 70 0.39 -21.17 -30.79
CA ARG A 70 1.85 -20.98 -30.88
C ARG A 70 2.53 -22.25 -30.39
N ARG A 71 3.18 -22.95 -31.32
CA ARG A 71 4.16 -23.98 -30.99
C ARG A 71 5.32 -23.36 -30.22
N SER A 72 5.53 -23.83 -29.00
CA SER A 72 6.72 -23.57 -28.19
C SER A 72 7.96 -24.06 -28.94
N GLY A 73 8.72 -23.18 -29.59
CA GLY A 73 9.89 -23.62 -30.36
C GLY A 73 10.85 -22.51 -30.78
N ASP A 74 10.35 -21.40 -31.33
CA ASP A 74 11.21 -20.35 -31.87
C ASP A 74 10.95 -19.03 -31.13
N ALA A 75 11.89 -18.63 -30.28
CA ALA A 75 11.88 -17.29 -29.70
C ALA A 75 11.97 -16.26 -30.83
N PRO A 76 11.11 -15.21 -30.85
CA PRO A 76 11.16 -14.21 -31.91
C PRO A 76 12.55 -13.55 -31.96
N GLU A 77 13.03 -13.24 -33.18
CA GLU A 77 14.29 -12.50 -33.47
C GLU A 77 14.28 -11.03 -32.97
N GLY A 78 13.61 -10.75 -31.85
CA GLY A 78 13.56 -9.45 -31.22
C GLY A 78 14.80 -9.15 -30.40
N ASN A 79 15.12 -7.86 -30.25
CA ASN A 79 16.14 -7.41 -29.30
C ASN A 79 15.72 -7.82 -27.87
N PRO A 80 16.56 -8.57 -27.13
CA PRO A 80 16.22 -9.00 -25.78
C PRO A 80 16.08 -7.79 -24.85
N GLN A 81 14.98 -7.71 -24.12
CA GLN A 81 14.74 -6.65 -23.15
C GLN A 81 15.09 -7.12 -21.74
N VAL A 82 15.68 -6.23 -20.94
CA VAL A 82 16.13 -6.53 -19.58
C VAL A 82 15.43 -5.63 -18.56
N LEU A 83 14.66 -6.23 -17.67
CA LEU A 83 14.14 -5.56 -16.46
C LEU A 83 15.28 -5.40 -15.45
N VAL A 84 15.55 -4.17 -15.02
CA VAL A 84 16.58 -3.87 -14.02
C VAL A 84 15.94 -3.60 -12.67
N GLN A 85 16.04 -4.54 -11.73
CA GLN A 85 15.50 -4.41 -10.39
C GLN A 85 16.63 -4.13 -9.38
N PRO A 86 16.59 -3.01 -8.63
CA PRO A 86 17.50 -2.85 -7.51
C PRO A 86 17.13 -3.77 -6.34
N HIS A 87 18.12 -4.28 -5.61
CA HIS A 87 17.94 -5.22 -4.50
C HIS A 87 16.96 -4.75 -3.41
N TYR A 88 16.75 -3.44 -3.26
CA TYR A 88 15.82 -2.87 -2.28
C TYR A 88 14.36 -2.81 -2.78
N ALA A 89 14.10 -2.95 -4.09
CA ALA A 89 12.77 -2.91 -4.69
C ALA A 89 12.06 -4.27 -4.63
N SER A 90 12.13 -4.95 -3.47
CA SER A 90 11.55 -6.28 -3.28
C SER A 90 10.01 -6.31 -3.38
N GLY A 91 9.35 -5.16 -3.19
CA GLY A 91 7.91 -5.03 -3.38
C GLY A 91 7.45 -5.32 -4.81
N ASP A 92 8.29 -5.01 -5.80
CA ASP A 92 7.93 -5.10 -7.23
C ASP A 92 8.18 -6.50 -7.83
N GLN A 93 8.73 -7.43 -7.04
CA GLN A 93 9.15 -8.75 -7.52
C GLN A 93 7.99 -9.58 -8.10
N PHE A 94 6.75 -9.35 -7.65
CA PHE A 94 5.59 -10.14 -8.09
C PHE A 94 5.11 -9.74 -9.48
N ALA A 95 4.98 -8.43 -9.74
CA ALA A 95 4.69 -7.93 -11.09
C ALA A 95 5.80 -8.30 -12.09
N ILE A 96 7.07 -8.21 -11.66
CA ILE A 96 8.22 -8.65 -12.47
C ILE A 96 8.16 -10.15 -12.75
N ALA A 97 7.90 -10.99 -11.73
CA ALA A 97 7.80 -12.44 -11.92
C ALA A 97 6.69 -12.82 -12.90
N ALA A 98 5.48 -12.25 -12.73
CA ALA A 98 4.36 -12.49 -13.64
C ALA A 98 4.69 -12.06 -15.07
N THR A 99 5.39 -10.93 -15.25
CA THR A 99 5.87 -10.47 -16.56
C THR A 99 6.88 -11.43 -17.18
N LEU A 100 7.84 -11.95 -16.41
CA LEU A 100 8.86 -12.90 -16.89
C LEU A 100 8.29 -14.30 -17.20
N MET A 101 7.25 -14.72 -16.49
CA MET A 101 6.54 -15.98 -16.77
C MET A 101 5.76 -15.89 -18.08
N HIS A 102 5.07 -14.77 -18.30
CA HIS A 102 4.25 -14.57 -19.48
C HIS A 102 5.09 -14.22 -20.73
N ASP A 103 6.04 -13.30 -20.61
CA ASP A 103 6.98 -12.97 -21.68
C ASP A 103 8.29 -13.71 -21.49
N THR A 104 8.44 -14.84 -22.17
CA THR A 104 9.63 -15.69 -22.06
C THR A 104 10.89 -15.08 -22.70
N SER A 105 10.77 -13.98 -23.45
CA SER A 105 11.90 -13.31 -24.09
C SER A 105 12.63 -12.31 -23.18
N LYS A 106 11.96 -11.84 -22.11
CA LYS A 106 12.53 -10.86 -21.19
C LYS A 106 13.55 -11.47 -20.23
N HIS A 107 14.56 -10.71 -19.83
CA HIS A 107 15.52 -11.08 -18.79
C HIS A 107 15.37 -10.16 -17.57
N ILE A 108 15.94 -10.55 -16.43
CA ILE A 108 16.03 -9.69 -15.25
C ILE A 108 17.46 -9.57 -14.74
N TYR A 109 17.90 -8.33 -14.53
CA TYR A 109 19.12 -8.00 -13.81
C TYR A 109 18.75 -7.47 -12.43
N ILE A 110 19.15 -8.22 -11.40
CA ILE A 110 18.98 -7.83 -10.00
C ILE A 110 20.26 -7.14 -9.57
N SER A 111 20.17 -5.81 -9.48
CA SER A 111 21.31 -4.95 -9.23
C SER A 111 21.61 -4.76 -7.74
N TYR A 112 22.89 -4.81 -7.39
CA TYR A 112 23.40 -4.55 -6.04
C TYR A 112 24.60 -3.58 -6.07
N THR A 113 24.89 -2.95 -4.93
CA THR A 113 25.94 -1.93 -4.79
C THR A 113 27.07 -2.31 -3.85
N SER A 114 26.85 -3.32 -2.99
CA SER A 114 27.80 -3.81 -2.00
C SER A 114 27.63 -5.32 -1.80
N ASP A 115 28.58 -5.97 -1.12
CA ASP A 115 28.46 -7.40 -0.77
C ASP A 115 27.33 -7.68 0.22
N GLU A 116 26.97 -6.71 1.07
CA GLU A 116 25.79 -6.83 1.93
C GLU A 116 24.51 -6.86 1.08
N ASP A 117 24.42 -5.95 0.11
CA ASP A 117 23.28 -5.86 -0.79
C ASP A 117 23.19 -7.05 -1.73
N LYS A 118 24.33 -7.66 -2.08
CA LYS A 118 24.40 -8.89 -2.86
C LYS A 118 23.64 -10.04 -2.19
N LYS A 119 23.68 -10.13 -0.85
CA LYS A 119 22.89 -11.14 -0.10
C LYS A 119 21.39 -10.90 -0.21
N LYS A 120 20.96 -9.63 -0.18
CA LYS A 120 19.55 -9.25 -0.37
C LYS A 120 19.10 -9.55 -1.81
N ALA A 121 19.95 -9.22 -2.78
CA ALA A 121 19.74 -9.53 -4.19
C ALA A 121 19.64 -11.03 -4.44
N ALA A 122 20.47 -11.85 -3.80
CA ALA A 122 20.40 -13.31 -3.87
C ALA A 122 19.04 -13.85 -3.40
N GLY A 123 18.45 -13.27 -2.35
CA GLY A 123 17.09 -13.64 -1.92
C GLY A 123 16.01 -13.35 -2.98
N LEU A 124 16.17 -12.30 -3.78
CA LEU A 124 15.30 -12.03 -4.93
C LEU A 124 15.54 -13.04 -6.06
N GLN A 125 16.81 -13.37 -6.34
CA GLN A 125 17.15 -14.40 -7.33
C GLN A 125 16.52 -15.75 -6.96
N ASP A 126 16.62 -16.16 -5.69
CA ASP A 126 16.02 -17.38 -5.19
C ASP A 126 14.50 -17.39 -5.39
N PHE A 127 13.83 -16.26 -5.16
CA PHE A 127 12.40 -16.12 -5.44
C PHE A 127 12.07 -16.34 -6.92
N TYR A 128 12.82 -15.76 -7.85
CA TYR A 128 12.56 -15.96 -9.28
C TYR A 128 12.83 -17.40 -9.73
N HIS A 129 13.86 -18.05 -9.19
CA HIS A 129 14.10 -19.47 -9.45
C HIS A 129 12.98 -20.37 -8.87
N GLN A 130 12.52 -20.08 -7.64
CA GLN A 130 11.36 -20.77 -7.03
C GLN A 130 10.06 -20.53 -7.81
N SER A 131 10.01 -19.44 -8.57
CA SER A 131 8.91 -19.07 -9.46
C SER A 131 9.02 -19.71 -10.86
N ASN A 132 9.87 -20.75 -11.00
CA ASN A 132 10.08 -21.52 -12.23
C ASN A 132 10.49 -20.68 -13.46
N ILE A 133 11.17 -19.55 -13.24
CA ILE A 133 11.78 -18.75 -14.31
C ILE A 133 13.15 -19.35 -14.63
N ASP A 134 13.45 -19.53 -15.92
CA ASP A 134 14.73 -20.10 -16.37
C ASP A 134 15.92 -19.36 -15.72
N PRO A 135 16.81 -20.04 -14.99
CA PRO A 135 17.98 -19.43 -14.36
C PRO A 135 18.88 -18.66 -15.33
N LYS A 136 18.88 -19.00 -16.63
CA LYS A 136 19.60 -18.25 -17.67
C LYS A 136 19.04 -16.86 -17.93
N ARG A 137 17.84 -16.55 -17.42
CA ARG A 137 17.17 -15.25 -17.54
C ARG A 137 17.31 -14.39 -16.28
N VAL A 138 17.85 -14.93 -15.18
CA VAL A 138 17.91 -14.27 -13.87
C VAL A 138 19.36 -14.02 -13.47
N HIS A 139 19.78 -12.76 -13.44
CA HIS A 139 21.19 -12.40 -13.26
C HIS A 139 21.39 -11.48 -12.06
N LEU A 140 22.31 -11.83 -11.16
CA LEU A 140 22.84 -10.90 -10.15
C LEU A 140 23.95 -10.07 -10.77
N VAL A 141 23.83 -8.74 -10.71
CA VAL A 141 24.78 -7.83 -11.37
C VAL A 141 25.16 -6.69 -10.44
N LEU A 142 26.46 -6.41 -10.30
CA LEU A 142 26.92 -5.19 -9.63
C LEU A 142 26.44 -3.99 -10.47
N GLN A 143 25.87 -2.95 -9.85
CA GLN A 143 25.23 -1.85 -10.57
C GLN A 143 26.13 -1.19 -11.62
N SER A 144 27.43 -1.04 -11.33
CA SER A 144 28.41 -0.50 -12.27
C SER A 144 28.74 -1.41 -13.46
N GLY A 145 28.38 -2.70 -13.38
CA GLY A 145 28.66 -3.72 -14.39
C GLY A 145 27.47 -4.09 -15.27
N ILE A 146 26.33 -3.40 -15.17
CA ILE A 146 25.11 -3.70 -15.95
C ILE A 146 25.38 -3.72 -17.46
N ALA A 147 26.02 -2.68 -17.99
CA ALA A 147 26.29 -2.58 -19.42
C ALA A 147 27.29 -3.65 -19.92
N THR A 148 28.32 -3.93 -19.13
CA THR A 148 29.28 -5.01 -19.41
C THR A 148 28.58 -6.36 -19.45
N LYS A 149 27.73 -6.65 -18.46
CA LYS A 149 27.00 -7.92 -18.40
C LYS A 149 26.04 -8.09 -19.57
N TYR A 150 25.41 -7.00 -20.00
CA TYR A 150 24.58 -6.99 -21.20
C TYR A 150 25.38 -7.36 -22.45
N GLY A 151 26.55 -6.75 -22.63
CA GLY A 151 27.46 -7.05 -23.73
C GLY A 151 27.92 -8.51 -23.76
N GLU A 152 28.25 -9.08 -22.60
CA GLU A 152 28.61 -10.50 -22.47
C GLU A 152 27.44 -11.42 -22.84
N GLN A 153 26.23 -11.08 -22.41
CA GLN A 153 25.05 -11.94 -22.56
C GLN A 153 24.50 -11.92 -23.99
N PHE A 154 24.52 -10.75 -24.65
CA PHE A 154 23.82 -10.54 -25.92
C PHE A 154 24.75 -10.15 -27.09
N GLY A 155 26.06 -10.10 -26.87
CA GLY A 155 27.05 -9.85 -27.91
C GLY A 155 27.04 -8.44 -28.51
N ARG A 156 26.37 -7.47 -27.86
CA ARG A 156 26.29 -6.08 -28.32
C ARG A 156 26.23 -5.09 -27.16
N GLN A 157 26.61 -3.85 -27.42
CA GLN A 157 26.42 -2.77 -26.44
C GLN A 157 24.92 -2.50 -26.23
N PRO A 158 24.49 -2.26 -24.99
CA PRO A 158 23.11 -1.87 -24.72
C PRO A 158 22.83 -0.43 -25.17
N SER A 159 21.57 -0.21 -25.53
CA SER A 159 20.92 1.08 -25.68
C SER A 159 20.00 1.33 -24.48
N GLU A 160 19.52 2.57 -24.31
CA GLU A 160 18.60 2.91 -23.21
C GLU A 160 17.29 2.12 -23.29
N SER A 161 16.76 1.87 -24.49
CA SER A 161 15.53 1.10 -24.71
C SER A 161 15.65 -0.39 -24.42
N ASP A 162 16.86 -0.91 -24.22
CA ASP A 162 17.08 -2.31 -23.84
C ASP A 162 16.81 -2.55 -22.35
N PHE A 163 16.78 -1.48 -21.55
CA PHE A 163 16.55 -1.55 -20.11
C PHE A 163 15.17 -1.04 -19.73
N GLU A 164 14.47 -1.83 -18.92
CA GLU A 164 13.18 -1.49 -18.34
C GLU A 164 13.27 -1.34 -16.82
N HIS A 165 12.49 -0.44 -16.26
CA HIS A 165 12.38 -0.23 -14.82
C HIS A 165 11.31 -1.15 -14.21
N PRO A 166 11.33 -1.38 -12.88
CA PRO A 166 10.29 -2.17 -12.20
C PRO A 166 8.86 -1.68 -12.47
N THR A 167 8.68 -0.37 -12.68
CA THR A 167 7.38 0.22 -13.04
C THR A 167 6.86 -0.27 -14.38
N ASN A 168 7.73 -0.63 -15.33
CA ASN A 168 7.32 -1.19 -16.62
C ASN A 168 6.69 -2.57 -16.46
N ALA A 169 7.09 -3.37 -15.46
CA ALA A 169 6.40 -4.62 -15.15
C ALA A 169 4.97 -4.38 -14.64
N THR A 170 4.75 -3.34 -13.82
CA THR A 170 3.40 -2.94 -13.42
C THR A 170 2.55 -2.53 -14.63
N GLU A 171 3.12 -1.75 -15.55
CA GLU A 171 2.45 -1.35 -16.81
C GLU A 171 2.17 -2.54 -17.72
N TYR A 172 3.11 -3.49 -17.78
CA TYR A 172 2.99 -4.69 -18.58
C TYR A 172 1.83 -5.56 -18.08
N VAL A 173 1.74 -5.81 -16.77
CA VAL A 173 0.59 -6.50 -16.16
C VAL A 173 -0.70 -5.75 -16.50
N ALA A 174 -0.75 -4.44 -16.30
CA ALA A 174 -1.96 -3.66 -16.60
C ALA A 174 -2.46 -3.86 -18.04
N ALA A 175 -1.54 -3.93 -19.00
CA ALA A 175 -1.89 -4.06 -20.42
C ALA A 175 -2.19 -5.50 -20.87
N ASN A 176 -1.58 -6.51 -20.23
CA ASN A 176 -1.60 -7.89 -20.75
C ASN A 176 -2.24 -8.92 -19.79
N PHE A 177 -2.65 -8.51 -18.59
CA PHE A 177 -3.27 -9.46 -17.66
C PHE A 177 -4.58 -10.00 -18.23
N GLY A 178 -4.80 -11.30 -18.00
CA GLY A 178 -5.92 -12.09 -18.48
C GLY A 178 -5.73 -13.55 -18.09
N ASP A 179 -6.58 -14.44 -18.57
CA ASP A 179 -6.54 -15.86 -18.18
C ASP A 179 -5.20 -16.55 -18.51
N GLU A 180 -4.56 -16.22 -19.64
CA GLU A 180 -3.25 -16.77 -20.02
C GLU A 180 -2.16 -16.37 -19.02
N MET A 181 -1.98 -15.06 -18.78
CA MET A 181 -0.99 -14.55 -17.83
C MET A 181 -1.27 -15.04 -16.40
N ARG A 182 -2.54 -15.14 -16.00
CA ARG A 182 -2.94 -15.72 -14.72
C ARG A 182 -2.53 -17.20 -14.65
N GLY A 183 -2.80 -17.99 -15.69
CA GLY A 183 -2.40 -19.39 -15.80
C GLY A 183 -0.89 -19.58 -15.72
N ASP A 184 -0.11 -18.78 -16.47
CA ASP A 184 1.35 -18.78 -16.42
C ASP A 184 1.87 -18.45 -15.01
N THR A 185 1.25 -17.48 -14.35
CA THR A 185 1.60 -17.06 -12.99
C THR A 185 1.35 -18.18 -11.98
N ARG A 186 0.14 -18.77 -12.02
CA ARG A 186 -0.24 -19.90 -11.15
C ARG A 186 0.65 -21.12 -11.38
N LYS A 187 1.00 -21.41 -12.63
CA LYS A 187 1.95 -22.48 -12.99
C LYS A 187 3.36 -22.19 -12.48
N GLY A 188 3.87 -20.97 -12.68
CA GLY A 188 5.18 -20.55 -12.20
C GLY A 188 5.32 -20.63 -10.68
N TRP A 189 4.22 -20.41 -9.95
CA TRP A 189 4.17 -20.56 -8.50
C TRP A 189 3.76 -21.96 -8.00
N GLY A 190 3.66 -22.96 -8.89
CA GLY A 190 3.44 -24.36 -8.52
C GLY A 190 2.03 -24.69 -8.03
N LEU A 191 1.04 -23.90 -8.45
CA LEU A 191 -0.38 -24.09 -8.11
C LEU A 191 -1.15 -24.93 -9.15
N GLU A 192 -0.63 -25.05 -10.37
CA GLU A 192 -1.24 -25.81 -11.49
C GLU A 192 -0.56 -27.19 -11.69
N GLU A 193 -0.34 -27.94 -10.61
CA GLU A 193 0.27 -29.27 -10.71
C GLU A 193 -0.71 -30.35 -11.22
N LYS A 194 -0.15 -31.48 -11.69
CA LYS A 194 -0.94 -32.66 -12.04
C LYS A 194 -1.78 -33.08 -10.82
N ARG A 195 -3.05 -33.42 -11.08
CA ARG A 195 -4.09 -33.77 -10.09
C ARG A 195 -3.59 -34.66 -8.94
N ASP A 196 -2.77 -35.66 -9.23
CA ASP A 196 -2.28 -36.61 -8.22
C ASP A 196 -1.28 -35.98 -7.22
N GLN A 197 -0.49 -34.99 -7.64
CA GLN A 197 0.42 -34.24 -6.76
C GLN A 197 -0.31 -33.12 -6.02
N ALA A 198 -1.36 -32.55 -6.63
CA ALA A 198 -2.24 -31.59 -5.99
C ALA A 198 -3.00 -32.19 -4.80
N HIS A 199 -3.52 -33.42 -4.93
CA HIS A 199 -4.28 -34.09 -3.86
C HIS A 199 -3.49 -34.23 -2.55
N GLY A 200 -2.24 -34.71 -2.59
CA GLY A 200 -1.44 -34.89 -1.37
C GLY A 200 -1.06 -33.56 -0.69
N ARG A 201 -0.87 -32.48 -1.46
CA ARG A 201 -0.59 -31.14 -0.91
C ARG A 201 -1.85 -30.50 -0.33
N ASP A 202 -2.99 -30.64 -1.00
CA ASP A 202 -4.27 -30.16 -0.51
C ASP A 202 -4.67 -30.81 0.81
N GLU A 203 -4.51 -32.13 0.94
CA GLU A 203 -4.75 -32.85 2.20
C GLU A 203 -3.84 -32.34 3.32
N ALA A 204 -2.55 -32.14 3.03
CA ALA A 204 -1.61 -31.62 4.02
C ALA A 204 -1.92 -30.18 4.47
N VAL A 205 -2.35 -29.31 3.53
CA VAL A 205 -2.79 -27.93 3.83
C VAL A 205 -4.10 -27.95 4.62
N ALA A 206 -5.06 -28.80 4.25
CA ALA A 206 -6.33 -28.97 4.95
C ALA A 206 -6.12 -29.42 6.40
N GLU A 207 -5.34 -30.49 6.61
CA GLU A 207 -4.99 -30.97 7.95
C GLU A 207 -4.25 -29.91 8.77
N TRP A 208 -3.36 -29.15 8.13
CA TRP A 208 -2.63 -28.09 8.79
C TRP A 208 -3.57 -26.95 9.22
N LEU A 209 -4.48 -26.52 8.34
CA LEU A 209 -5.51 -25.52 8.64
C LEU A 209 -6.43 -26.00 9.76
N GLU A 210 -6.86 -27.27 9.74
CA GLU A 210 -7.70 -27.84 10.80
C GLU A 210 -6.98 -27.81 12.16
N LYS A 211 -5.68 -28.11 12.19
CA LYS A 211 -4.85 -27.99 13.41
C LYS A 211 -4.73 -26.53 13.89
N LYS A 212 -4.88 -25.54 13.01
CA LYS A 212 -5.01 -24.10 13.38
C LYS A 212 -6.45 -23.70 13.69
N GLY A 213 -7.39 -24.65 13.63
CA GLY A 213 -8.80 -24.42 13.84
C GLY A 213 -9.49 -23.76 12.65
N VAL A 214 -9.04 -23.94 11.42
CA VAL A 214 -9.71 -23.39 10.23
C VAL A 214 -10.31 -24.55 9.43
N ARG A 215 -11.62 -24.47 9.15
CA ARG A 215 -12.36 -25.44 8.31
C ARG A 215 -13.07 -24.65 7.20
N PRO A 216 -12.41 -24.43 6.05
CA PRO A 216 -12.82 -23.37 5.13
C PRO A 216 -14.12 -23.64 4.37
N GLU A 217 -14.61 -24.88 4.34
CA GLU A 217 -15.72 -25.30 3.48
C GLU A 217 -16.98 -24.44 3.67
N GLY A 218 -17.31 -23.65 2.65
CA GLY A 218 -18.50 -22.78 2.62
C GLY A 218 -18.41 -21.55 3.54
N GLN A 219 -17.27 -21.31 4.19
CA GLN A 219 -17.07 -20.18 5.08
C GLN A 219 -16.85 -18.87 4.33
N LYS A 220 -17.18 -17.75 4.99
CA LYS A 220 -16.69 -16.42 4.67
C LYS A 220 -15.44 -16.14 5.50
N ILE A 221 -14.32 -15.91 4.82
CA ILE A 221 -13.01 -15.75 5.47
C ILE A 221 -12.43 -14.37 5.16
N ALA A 222 -12.12 -13.61 6.20
CA ALA A 222 -11.38 -12.36 6.11
C ALA A 222 -9.89 -12.61 6.38
N ILE A 223 -9.02 -12.26 5.43
CA ILE A 223 -7.57 -12.34 5.58
C ILE A 223 -7.00 -10.94 5.78
N LEU A 224 -6.58 -10.66 7.02
CA LEU A 224 -6.07 -9.38 7.46
C LEU A 224 -4.55 -9.38 7.44
N TRP A 225 -3.96 -8.68 6.47
CA TRP A 225 -2.52 -8.59 6.30
C TRP A 225 -1.90 -7.55 7.23
N SER A 226 -1.13 -8.03 8.21
CA SER A 226 -0.32 -7.23 9.10
C SER A 226 1.01 -6.84 8.44
N ARG A 227 1.34 -5.56 8.56
CA ARG A 227 2.62 -5.01 8.11
C ARG A 227 3.23 -4.16 9.22
N PHE A 228 4.53 -4.31 9.44
CA PHE A 228 5.31 -3.45 10.32
C PHE A 228 6.62 -3.01 9.67
N SER A 229 6.80 -1.71 9.55
CA SER A 229 7.99 -1.08 9.02
C SER A 229 9.19 -1.18 9.95
N GLY A 230 10.38 -1.00 9.37
CA GLY A 230 11.65 -1.23 10.07
C GLY A 230 12.08 -2.69 10.08
N LYS A 231 11.31 -3.60 9.48
CA LYS A 231 11.80 -4.93 9.11
C LYS A 231 12.77 -4.76 7.93
N ASN A 232 14.01 -5.24 8.10
CA ASN A 232 15.07 -5.21 7.07
C ASN A 232 15.48 -3.81 6.58
N ASN A 233 15.43 -2.79 7.45
CA ASN A 233 15.78 -1.40 7.14
C ASN A 233 14.87 -0.70 6.11
N GLU A 234 13.79 -1.35 5.64
CA GLU A 234 12.78 -0.72 4.81
C GLU A 234 11.79 0.08 5.68
N VAL A 235 11.42 1.27 5.24
CA VAL A 235 10.67 2.26 6.03
C VAL A 235 9.49 2.77 5.23
N HIS A 236 8.32 2.22 5.54
CA HIS A 236 7.05 2.74 5.03
C HIS A 236 6.05 2.77 6.19
N ILE A 237 6.36 3.54 7.25
CA ILE A 237 5.58 3.56 8.51
C ILE A 237 4.14 4.04 8.29
N GLU A 238 3.87 4.72 7.18
CA GLU A 238 2.55 5.04 6.67
C GLU A 238 1.70 3.79 6.35
N HIS A 239 2.35 2.67 5.99
CA HIS A 239 1.70 1.41 5.64
C HIS A 239 1.63 0.41 6.81
N ASP A 240 1.87 0.85 8.05
CA ASP A 240 1.82 -0.03 9.22
C ASP A 240 0.37 -0.26 9.66
N SER A 241 -0.08 -1.52 9.70
CA SER A 241 -1.46 -1.89 10.06
C SER A 241 -1.79 -1.60 11.53
N SER A 242 -0.78 -1.65 12.40
CA SER A 242 -0.90 -1.52 13.87
C SER A 242 -1.76 -2.61 14.56
N TYR A 243 -1.38 -3.03 15.76
CA TYR A 243 -2.23 -3.93 16.55
C TYR A 243 -3.59 -3.32 16.88
N PHE A 244 -3.64 -2.01 17.16
CA PHE A 244 -4.88 -1.36 17.52
C PHE A 244 -5.85 -1.27 16.34
N GLY A 245 -5.33 -0.93 15.15
CA GLY A 245 -6.11 -0.90 13.90
C GLY A 245 -6.69 -2.27 13.55
N ILE A 246 -5.87 -3.33 13.58
CA ILE A 246 -6.37 -4.70 13.36
C ILE A 246 -7.44 -5.07 14.40
N GLY A 247 -7.24 -4.71 15.67
CA GLY A 247 -8.25 -4.92 16.71
C GLY A 247 -9.56 -4.17 16.48
N GLN A 248 -9.53 -2.95 15.93
CA GLN A 248 -10.75 -2.23 15.54
C GLN A 248 -11.48 -2.90 14.39
N ILE A 249 -10.75 -3.43 13.40
CA ILE A 249 -11.36 -4.18 12.29
C ILE A 249 -12.07 -5.41 12.85
N LEU A 250 -11.39 -6.23 13.67
CA LEU A 250 -11.98 -7.40 14.31
C LEU A 250 -13.21 -7.05 15.16
N ALA A 251 -13.16 -5.93 15.90
CA ALA A 251 -14.29 -5.48 16.70
C ALA A 251 -15.55 -5.14 15.88
N GLY A 252 -15.40 -4.84 14.59
CA GLY A 252 -16.49 -4.52 13.68
C GLY A 252 -16.94 -5.67 12.80
N LEU A 253 -16.19 -6.79 12.74
CA LEU A 253 -16.51 -7.92 11.88
C LEU A 253 -17.74 -8.69 12.39
N ASN A 254 -18.89 -8.41 11.82
CA ASN A 254 -20.07 -9.27 11.92
C ASN A 254 -20.12 -10.24 10.72
N GLY A 255 -20.94 -11.29 10.74
CA GLY A 255 -21.28 -12.08 9.54
C GLY A 255 -20.13 -12.72 8.74
N ILE A 256 -18.93 -12.81 9.33
CA ILE A 256 -17.75 -13.52 8.86
C ILE A 256 -17.62 -14.78 9.70
N ASP A 257 -17.22 -15.90 9.12
CA ASP A 257 -17.06 -17.13 9.90
C ASP A 257 -15.66 -17.21 10.54
N THR A 258 -14.64 -16.78 9.79
CA THR A 258 -13.24 -16.79 10.22
C THR A 258 -12.48 -15.54 9.80
N ALA A 259 -11.77 -14.91 10.73
CA ALA A 259 -10.81 -13.83 10.49
C ALA A 259 -9.37 -14.31 10.76
N MET A 260 -8.50 -14.22 9.77
CA MET A 260 -7.11 -14.70 9.82
C MET A 260 -6.15 -13.52 9.75
N ILE A 261 -5.30 -13.37 10.77
CA ILE A 261 -4.24 -12.34 10.77
C ILE A 261 -2.98 -12.96 10.20
N VAL A 262 -2.46 -12.41 9.10
CA VAL A 262 -1.31 -12.97 8.37
C VAL A 262 -0.30 -11.88 8.06
N GLY A 263 0.99 -12.23 7.92
CA GLY A 263 2.05 -11.26 7.64
C GLY A 263 3.02 -11.12 8.80
N ASP A 264 3.39 -9.89 9.15
CA ASP A 264 4.37 -9.63 10.19
C ASP A 264 3.78 -9.84 11.59
N ALA A 265 4.43 -10.68 12.42
CA ALA A 265 4.00 -10.95 13.78
C ALA A 265 4.29 -9.78 14.74
N LYS A 266 5.43 -9.09 14.55
CA LYS A 266 5.88 -8.00 15.42
C LYS A 266 6.97 -7.10 14.80
N PRO A 267 7.16 -5.87 15.31
CA PRO A 267 8.33 -5.04 14.99
C PRO A 267 9.63 -5.68 15.52
N LYS A 268 10.75 -5.56 14.76
CA LYS A 268 12.05 -6.20 15.08
C LYS A 268 12.67 -5.82 16.44
N ARG A 269 12.31 -4.68 17.04
CA ARG A 269 13.02 -4.11 18.20
C ARG A 269 12.58 -4.63 19.58
N LYS A 270 11.64 -5.57 19.66
CA LYS A 270 11.18 -6.09 20.96
C LYS A 270 11.74 -7.48 21.25
N VAL A 271 12.86 -7.49 21.98
CA VAL A 271 13.60 -8.69 22.40
C VAL A 271 12.89 -9.47 23.51
N GLN A 272 11.88 -8.89 24.17
CA GLN A 272 11.14 -9.54 25.25
C GLN A 272 9.63 -9.38 25.06
N GLU A 273 9.01 -10.24 24.24
CA GLU A 273 7.57 -10.47 24.34
C GLU A 273 7.34 -11.91 24.82
N LYS A 274 6.39 -12.06 25.74
CA LYS A 274 5.98 -13.35 26.31
C LYS A 274 5.56 -14.32 25.18
N PRO A 275 5.62 -15.64 25.42
CA PRO A 275 5.08 -16.64 24.50
C PRO A 275 3.65 -16.28 24.06
N GLY A 276 3.38 -16.34 22.76
CA GLY A 276 2.08 -16.02 22.16
C GLY A 276 1.95 -14.63 21.51
N GLY A 277 2.83 -13.66 21.76
CA GLY A 277 2.79 -12.36 21.06
C GLY A 277 1.46 -11.59 21.22
N LYS A 278 1.33 -10.46 20.52
CA LYS A 278 0.14 -9.59 20.62
C LYS A 278 -1.04 -10.06 19.76
N TYR A 279 -0.79 -10.62 18.59
CA TYR A 279 -1.86 -11.15 17.76
C TYR A 279 -2.50 -12.39 18.37
N ALA A 280 -1.74 -13.37 18.90
CA ALA A 280 -2.40 -14.47 19.60
C ALA A 280 -3.14 -14.04 20.89
N ALA A 281 -2.71 -12.97 21.56
CA ALA A 281 -3.49 -12.40 22.67
C ALA A 281 -4.80 -11.77 22.18
N MET A 282 -4.75 -11.11 21.02
CA MET A 282 -5.92 -10.54 20.35
C MET A 282 -6.87 -11.65 19.89
N THR A 283 -6.39 -12.71 19.24
CA THR A 283 -7.25 -13.82 18.80
C THR A 283 -7.88 -14.56 19.97
N ARG A 284 -7.24 -14.66 21.13
CA ARG A 284 -7.89 -15.16 22.36
C ARG A 284 -8.98 -14.23 22.89
N SER A 285 -8.89 -12.94 22.63
CA SER A 285 -9.87 -11.95 23.11
C SER A 285 -11.13 -11.89 22.24
N PHE A 286 -11.01 -12.29 20.96
CA PHE A 286 -12.12 -12.34 19.99
C PHE A 286 -12.59 -13.77 19.69
N GLY A 287 -11.77 -14.78 20.02
CA GLY A 287 -12.09 -16.19 19.84
C GLY A 287 -13.01 -16.74 20.94
N PRO A 288 -13.47 -17.98 20.79
CA PRO A 288 -14.40 -18.58 21.74
C PRO A 288 -13.72 -18.85 23.09
N GLU A 289 -14.46 -18.61 24.18
CA GLU A 289 -14.15 -19.15 25.50
C GLU A 289 -14.16 -20.68 25.39
N VAL A 290 -12.98 -21.29 25.53
CA VAL A 290 -12.85 -22.74 25.63
C VAL A 290 -13.20 -23.11 27.07
N ASP A 291 -14.43 -23.57 27.30
CA ASP A 291 -14.79 -24.22 28.56
C ASP A 291 -14.16 -25.62 28.55
N GLU A 292 -13.12 -25.82 29.37
CA GLU A 292 -12.36 -27.08 29.44
C GLU A 292 -13.25 -28.31 29.73
N GLY A 293 -14.48 -28.11 30.22
CA GLY A 293 -15.45 -29.18 30.48
C GLY A 293 -16.51 -29.42 29.40
N LYS A 294 -16.64 -28.56 28.38
CA LYS A 294 -17.72 -28.65 27.36
C LYS A 294 -17.25 -28.19 25.96
N PRO A 295 -16.43 -29.01 25.27
CA PRO A 295 -15.83 -28.64 23.99
C PRO A 295 -16.82 -28.51 22.82
N GLU A 296 -18.07 -28.92 22.98
CA GLU A 296 -19.02 -29.06 21.86
C GLU A 296 -19.72 -27.77 21.43
N GLN A 297 -19.67 -26.68 22.22
CA GLN A 297 -20.23 -25.39 21.82
C GLN A 297 -19.28 -24.24 22.18
N PRO A 298 -18.52 -23.69 21.21
CA PRO A 298 -17.68 -22.53 21.45
C PRO A 298 -18.54 -21.34 21.89
N LYS A 299 -18.28 -20.81 23.08
CA LYS A 299 -18.97 -19.62 23.59
C LYS A 299 -18.15 -18.39 23.27
N TYR A 300 -18.58 -17.60 22.29
CA TYR A 300 -17.91 -16.37 21.94
C TYR A 300 -18.23 -15.24 22.91
N PRO A 301 -17.34 -14.22 23.05
CA PRO A 301 -17.66 -13.00 23.77
C PRO A 301 -18.95 -12.38 23.20
N THR A 302 -19.75 -11.75 24.07
CA THR A 302 -21.04 -11.17 23.66
C THR A 302 -20.86 -10.18 22.49
N GLY A 303 -21.58 -10.42 21.40
CA GLY A 303 -21.49 -9.61 20.17
C GLY A 303 -20.49 -10.11 19.13
N PHE A 304 -19.85 -11.26 19.35
CA PHE A 304 -18.94 -11.91 18.41
C PHE A 304 -19.44 -13.32 18.11
N ASP A 305 -19.40 -13.72 16.84
CA ASP A 305 -19.82 -15.05 16.38
C ASP A 305 -18.82 -15.68 15.39
N PHE A 306 -17.63 -15.09 15.27
CA PHE A 306 -16.61 -15.49 14.32
C PHE A 306 -15.33 -15.99 14.98
N ARG A 307 -14.61 -16.89 14.30
CA ARG A 307 -13.31 -17.40 14.76
C ARG A 307 -12.18 -16.46 14.37
N THR A 308 -11.23 -16.22 15.28
CA THR A 308 -10.01 -15.47 14.96
C THR A 308 -8.77 -16.36 15.03
N VAL A 309 -7.92 -16.31 14.00
CA VAL A 309 -6.70 -17.14 13.90
C VAL A 309 -5.48 -16.27 13.62
N ASP A 310 -4.39 -16.51 14.36
CA ASP A 310 -3.10 -15.86 14.15
C ASP A 310 -2.20 -16.78 13.32
N LEU A 311 -1.99 -16.42 12.07
CA LEU A 311 -1.04 -17.07 11.16
C LEU A 311 0.11 -16.14 10.80
N THR A 312 0.43 -15.16 11.65
CA THR A 312 1.57 -14.28 11.36
C THR A 312 2.87 -15.08 11.36
N GLU A 313 3.68 -14.86 10.32
CA GLU A 313 4.92 -15.59 10.06
C GLU A 313 4.81 -17.13 10.07
N PHE A 314 3.65 -17.70 9.73
CA PHE A 314 3.41 -19.16 9.78
C PHE A 314 4.44 -19.99 8.99
N TRP A 315 5.01 -19.41 7.93
CA TRP A 315 6.06 -20.01 7.10
C TRP A 315 7.38 -20.31 7.83
N LYS A 316 7.54 -19.81 9.07
CA LYS A 316 8.68 -20.17 9.93
C LYS A 316 8.45 -21.44 10.74
N GLY A 317 7.22 -21.96 10.75
CA GLY A 317 6.86 -23.19 11.44
C GLY A 317 7.58 -24.41 10.83
N SER A 318 7.95 -25.38 11.67
CA SER A 318 8.51 -26.64 11.17
C SER A 318 7.44 -27.54 10.53
N ASP A 319 6.19 -27.38 10.96
CA ASP A 319 5.01 -28.12 10.49
C ASP A 319 4.72 -27.84 9.01
N VAL A 320 4.98 -26.61 8.53
CA VAL A 320 4.70 -26.22 7.15
C VAL A 320 5.69 -26.77 6.12
N LYS A 321 6.89 -27.14 6.56
CA LYS A 321 7.95 -27.69 5.69
C LYS A 321 7.54 -28.99 5.02
N SER A 322 6.71 -29.78 5.72
CA SER A 322 6.24 -31.09 5.25
C SER A 322 5.48 -31.02 3.92
N TRP A 323 4.88 -29.86 3.61
CA TRP A 323 4.16 -29.60 2.37
C TRP A 323 4.73 -28.43 1.57
N GLY A 324 5.93 -27.94 1.92
CA GLY A 324 6.66 -26.89 1.20
C GLY A 324 6.26 -25.44 1.52
N GLY A 325 5.48 -25.22 2.58
CA GLY A 325 4.97 -23.91 3.00
C GLY A 325 6.00 -22.94 3.59
N ASP A 326 7.26 -23.35 3.72
CA ASP A 326 8.37 -22.52 4.20
C ASP A 326 9.03 -21.67 3.09
N SER A 327 8.67 -21.91 1.83
CA SER A 327 9.06 -21.07 0.68
C SER A 327 8.07 -19.92 0.45
N ARG A 328 8.44 -18.93 -0.38
CA ARG A 328 7.52 -17.83 -0.72
C ARG A 328 6.34 -18.32 -1.55
N THR A 329 6.60 -19.14 -2.56
CA THR A 329 5.57 -19.71 -3.43
C THR A 329 4.73 -20.75 -2.70
N GLY A 330 5.33 -21.54 -1.80
CA GLY A 330 4.60 -22.47 -0.95
C GLY A 330 3.58 -21.81 -0.02
N GLN A 331 3.82 -20.57 0.44
CA GLN A 331 2.82 -19.82 1.19
C GLN A 331 1.51 -19.63 0.41
N PHE A 332 1.57 -19.56 -0.92
CA PHE A 332 0.40 -19.35 -1.77
C PHE A 332 -0.55 -20.56 -1.78
N LEU A 333 -0.05 -21.77 -1.48
CA LEU A 333 -0.87 -22.98 -1.39
C LEU A 333 -1.99 -22.84 -0.36
N VAL A 334 -1.70 -22.20 0.79
CA VAL A 334 -2.72 -21.96 1.82
C VAL A 334 -3.84 -21.08 1.28
N PHE A 335 -3.50 -19.98 0.62
CA PHE A 335 -4.48 -19.01 0.14
C PHE A 335 -5.27 -19.54 -1.05
N ASP A 336 -4.61 -20.27 -1.96
CA ASP A 336 -5.26 -20.96 -3.06
C ASP A 336 -6.26 -22.01 -2.57
N TYR A 337 -5.87 -22.82 -1.58
CA TYR A 337 -6.77 -23.77 -0.94
C TYR A 337 -7.97 -23.06 -0.30
N LEU A 338 -7.75 -22.01 0.51
CA LEU A 338 -8.84 -21.24 1.10
C LEU A 338 -9.78 -20.66 0.03
N HIS A 339 -9.25 -20.12 -1.07
CA HIS A 339 -10.04 -19.52 -2.14
C HIS A 339 -10.92 -20.54 -2.89
N ARG A 340 -10.43 -21.77 -3.07
CA ARG A 340 -11.22 -22.84 -3.71
C ARG A 340 -12.35 -23.39 -2.82
N HIS A 341 -12.23 -23.24 -1.50
CA HIS A 341 -13.13 -23.87 -0.53
C HIS A 341 -14.01 -22.88 0.24
N ALA A 342 -13.71 -21.57 0.17
CA ALA A 342 -14.36 -20.52 0.94
C ALA A 342 -14.56 -19.23 0.12
N THR A 343 -15.43 -18.34 0.59
CA THR A 343 -15.46 -16.94 0.12
C THR A 343 -14.39 -16.14 0.86
N VAL A 344 -13.24 -15.93 0.22
CA VAL A 344 -12.09 -15.26 0.83
C VAL A 344 -12.00 -13.80 0.39
N ARG A 345 -11.74 -12.90 1.33
CA ARG A 345 -11.41 -11.49 1.06
C ARG A 345 -10.12 -11.09 1.74
N HIS A 346 -9.21 -10.51 0.97
CA HIS A 346 -7.94 -10.01 1.50
C HIS A 346 -8.02 -8.51 1.76
N LEU A 347 -7.53 -8.08 2.91
CA LEU A 347 -7.40 -6.68 3.30
C LEU A 347 -6.07 -6.43 3.98
N GLY A 348 -5.39 -5.33 3.64
CA GLY A 348 -4.22 -4.85 4.37
C GLY A 348 -3.65 -3.61 3.71
N PHE A 349 -2.64 -2.99 4.29
CA PHE A 349 -1.95 -1.89 3.60
C PHE A 349 -1.19 -2.39 2.37
N ARG A 350 -1.05 -1.52 1.36
CA ARG A 350 -0.36 -1.81 0.08
C ARG A 350 0.92 -2.60 0.32
N SER A 351 1.05 -3.78 -0.31
CA SER A 351 2.24 -4.63 -0.19
C SER A 351 2.35 -5.61 -1.35
N GLY A 352 3.57 -6.04 -1.67
CA GLY A 352 3.78 -7.04 -2.73
C GLY A 352 3.06 -8.37 -2.48
N ASN A 353 2.84 -8.77 -1.22
CA ASN A 353 2.04 -9.96 -0.93
C ASN A 353 0.61 -9.84 -1.41
N LEU A 354 0.00 -8.66 -1.23
CA LEU A 354 -1.34 -8.39 -1.74
C LEU A 354 -1.35 -8.33 -3.27
N GLU A 355 -0.29 -7.80 -3.90
CA GLU A 355 -0.13 -7.86 -5.37
C GLU A 355 -0.08 -9.31 -5.87
N ALA A 356 0.64 -10.20 -5.17
CA ALA A 356 0.70 -11.62 -5.50
C ALA A 356 -0.68 -12.29 -5.41
N MET A 357 -1.47 -11.97 -4.39
CA MET A 357 -2.84 -12.50 -4.24
C MET A 357 -3.74 -12.07 -5.40
N ALA A 358 -3.65 -10.82 -5.83
CA ALA A 358 -4.42 -10.34 -6.98
C ALA A 358 -3.97 -11.03 -8.30
N LEU A 359 -2.66 -11.18 -8.50
CA LEU A 359 -2.13 -11.91 -9.67
C LEU A 359 -2.56 -13.38 -9.72
N LEU A 360 -2.93 -13.98 -8.57
CA LEU A 360 -3.53 -15.32 -8.49
C LEU A 360 -5.01 -15.37 -8.85
N GLY A 361 -5.65 -14.21 -9.02
CA GLY A 361 -7.08 -14.06 -9.28
C GLY A 361 -7.93 -13.83 -8.02
N PHE A 362 -7.32 -13.50 -6.87
CA PHE A 362 -8.08 -13.24 -5.65
C PHE A 362 -8.55 -11.79 -5.59
N ASN A 363 -9.73 -11.58 -4.99
CA ASN A 363 -10.21 -10.24 -4.69
C ASN A 363 -9.42 -9.64 -3.53
N VAL A 364 -8.71 -8.56 -3.81
CA VAL A 364 -7.82 -7.90 -2.88
C VAL A 364 -8.20 -6.43 -2.79
N MET A 365 -8.40 -5.96 -1.56
CA MET A 365 -8.50 -4.54 -1.28
C MET A 365 -7.30 -4.12 -0.47
N TYR A 366 -6.48 -3.22 -0.99
CA TYR A 366 -5.37 -2.67 -0.25
C TYR A 366 -5.71 -1.28 0.31
N MET A 367 -5.34 -1.04 1.55
CA MET A 367 -5.45 0.24 2.21
C MET A 367 -4.28 1.14 1.84
N GLU A 368 -4.60 2.40 1.60
CA GLU A 368 -3.62 3.44 1.35
C GLU A 368 -4.19 4.80 1.70
N GLU A 369 -3.36 5.72 2.12
CA GLU A 369 -3.82 7.05 2.46
C GLU A 369 -3.79 8.01 1.25
N PRO A 370 -4.52 9.15 1.30
CA PRO A 370 -4.60 10.08 0.18
C PRO A 370 -3.22 10.58 -0.28
N GLY A 371 -3.07 10.69 -1.61
CA GLY A 371 -1.88 11.26 -2.24
C GLY A 371 -0.60 10.43 -2.07
N SER A 372 -0.70 9.12 -1.84
CA SER A 372 0.46 8.22 -1.92
C SER A 372 0.98 8.12 -3.36
N ASP A 373 2.29 8.36 -3.54
CA ASP A 373 2.95 8.22 -4.85
C ASP A 373 2.82 6.78 -5.39
N GLY A 374 2.93 5.79 -4.51
CA GLY A 374 2.84 4.39 -4.92
C GLY A 374 1.43 3.94 -5.26
N GLY A 375 0.42 4.64 -4.76
CA GLY A 375 -0.98 4.42 -5.13
C GLY A 375 -1.28 4.76 -6.57
N ASN A 376 -0.72 5.86 -7.06
CA ASN A 376 -0.88 6.28 -8.46
C ASN A 376 -0.26 5.25 -9.42
N ARG A 377 0.84 4.60 -9.02
CA ARG A 377 1.42 3.51 -9.81
C ARG A 377 0.48 2.31 -9.91
N MET A 378 -0.11 1.91 -8.79
CA MET A 378 -0.98 0.72 -8.73
C MET A 378 -2.38 0.98 -9.26
N ALA A 379 -2.79 2.24 -9.42
CA ALA A 379 -4.05 2.61 -10.07
C ALA A 379 -4.19 2.06 -11.50
N LYS A 380 -3.05 1.76 -12.16
CA LYS A 380 -3.03 1.08 -13.46
C LYS A 380 -3.63 -0.32 -13.43
N TRP A 381 -3.77 -0.94 -12.27
CA TRP A 381 -4.38 -2.27 -12.11
C TRP A 381 -5.84 -2.20 -11.69
N HIS A 382 -6.37 -1.02 -11.39
CA HIS A 382 -7.75 -0.88 -10.93
C HIS A 382 -8.71 -1.12 -12.09
N ASP A 383 -9.84 -1.73 -11.77
CA ASP A 383 -10.97 -1.83 -12.70
C ASP A 383 -11.55 -0.44 -12.98
N ARG A 384 -11.71 -0.10 -14.26
CA ARG A 384 -12.40 1.12 -14.71
C ARG A 384 -13.94 0.98 -14.70
N GLY A 385 -14.46 -0.16 -14.25
CA GLY A 385 -15.88 -0.47 -14.08
C GLY A 385 -16.44 -1.48 -15.10
N ASP A 386 -15.59 -2.05 -15.95
CA ASP A 386 -15.94 -3.04 -16.99
C ASP A 386 -15.10 -4.32 -16.92
N GLY A 387 -14.40 -4.54 -15.80
CA GLY A 387 -13.46 -5.64 -15.59
C GLY A 387 -12.09 -5.43 -16.25
N LYS A 388 -11.82 -4.26 -16.83
CA LYS A 388 -10.55 -3.94 -17.50
C LYS A 388 -9.81 -2.79 -16.81
N THR A 389 -8.51 -2.77 -17.01
CA THR A 389 -7.65 -1.65 -16.59
C THR A 389 -7.73 -0.50 -17.60
N GLU A 390 -7.15 0.66 -17.25
CA GLU A 390 -6.95 1.77 -18.19
C GLU A 390 -6.13 1.37 -19.43
N SER A 391 -5.25 0.37 -19.29
CA SER A 391 -4.38 -0.12 -20.36
C SER A 391 -5.01 -1.23 -21.22
N GLY A 392 -6.23 -1.67 -20.90
CA GLY A 392 -7.01 -2.62 -21.70
C GLY A 392 -6.86 -4.11 -21.32
N GLY A 393 -5.91 -4.46 -20.46
CA GLY A 393 -5.85 -5.79 -19.83
C GLY A 393 -6.99 -5.99 -18.83
N GLU A 394 -7.22 -7.22 -18.39
CA GLU A 394 -8.15 -7.52 -17.29
C GLU A 394 -7.63 -6.95 -15.97
N ALA A 395 -8.52 -6.43 -15.15
CA ALA A 395 -8.17 -6.00 -13.81
C ALA A 395 -7.80 -7.24 -12.96
N PRO A 396 -6.61 -7.30 -12.35
CA PRO A 396 -6.22 -8.43 -11.50
C PRO A 396 -7.00 -8.51 -10.17
N GLY A 397 -7.91 -7.57 -9.89
CA GLY A 397 -8.64 -7.51 -8.62
C GLY A 397 -7.82 -6.91 -7.48
N TYR A 398 -6.87 -6.02 -7.80
CA TYR A 398 -6.02 -5.30 -6.84
C TYR A 398 -6.57 -3.89 -6.59
N GLU A 399 -7.66 -3.79 -5.84
CA GLU A 399 -8.41 -2.55 -5.68
C GLU A 399 -7.95 -1.74 -4.47
N ARG A 400 -8.06 -0.41 -4.58
CA ARG A 400 -7.65 0.51 -3.51
C ARG A 400 -8.82 0.91 -2.64
N LEU A 401 -8.68 0.69 -1.34
CA LEU A 401 -9.48 1.36 -0.32
C LEU A 401 -8.68 2.51 0.29
N VAL A 402 -9.13 3.73 0.05
CA VAL A 402 -8.47 4.87 0.68
C VAL A 402 -8.93 4.99 2.13
N VAL A 403 -7.96 5.13 3.02
CA VAL A 403 -8.18 5.42 4.44
C VAL A 403 -7.72 6.85 4.72
N LYS A 404 -8.51 7.62 5.45
CA LYS A 404 -8.24 9.04 5.72
C LYS A 404 -6.86 9.26 6.35
N ALA A 405 -6.44 8.34 7.23
CA ALA A 405 -5.11 8.37 7.81
C ALA A 405 -4.63 6.96 8.22
N PRO A 406 -3.30 6.73 8.30
CA PRO A 406 -2.75 5.49 8.85
C PRO A 406 -3.20 5.24 10.30
N PRO A 407 -3.37 3.99 10.75
CA PRO A 407 -3.83 3.69 12.11
C PRO A 407 -2.72 3.87 13.17
N THR A 408 -1.46 4.02 12.77
CA THR A 408 -0.35 4.31 13.69
C THR A 408 -0.16 5.80 13.93
N ARG A 409 0.22 6.19 15.15
CA ARG A 409 0.62 7.58 15.45
C ARG A 409 1.80 8.03 14.60
N SER A 410 2.76 7.14 14.38
CA SER A 410 3.95 7.40 13.57
C SER A 410 3.61 7.63 12.10
N GLY A 411 2.69 6.83 11.53
CA GLY A 411 2.20 7.04 10.17
C GLY A 411 1.44 8.36 10.04
N LYS A 412 0.55 8.69 11.00
CA LYS A 412 -0.14 9.99 11.02
C LYS A 412 0.84 11.16 11.11
N PHE A 413 1.86 11.06 11.98
CA PHE A 413 2.92 12.07 12.08
C PHE A 413 3.70 12.21 10.77
N GLN A 414 4.17 11.12 10.17
CA GLN A 414 4.90 11.19 8.91
C GLN A 414 4.07 11.85 7.79
N LYS A 415 2.75 11.66 7.77
CA LYS A 415 1.88 12.33 6.80
C LYS A 415 1.78 13.83 7.02
N SER A 416 1.86 14.29 8.27
CA SER A 416 1.89 15.72 8.62
C SER A 416 3.17 16.45 8.20
N LEU A 417 4.26 15.73 7.91
CA LEU A 417 5.50 16.31 7.42
C LEU A 417 5.35 16.88 5.99
N THR A 418 6.04 17.97 5.71
CA THR A 418 6.14 18.55 4.36
C THR A 418 6.92 17.63 3.41
N GLY A 419 6.81 17.84 2.10
CA GLY A 419 7.50 17.00 1.10
C GLY A 419 9.03 16.99 1.23
N ARG A 420 9.64 18.09 1.71
CA ARG A 420 11.08 18.16 2.01
C ARG A 420 11.42 17.33 3.24
N GLU A 421 10.70 17.57 4.34
CA GLU A 421 10.88 16.82 5.59
C GLU A 421 10.65 15.33 5.40
N LYS A 422 9.67 14.92 4.59
CA LYS A 422 9.45 13.51 4.26
C LYS A 422 10.69 12.90 3.63
N ARG A 423 11.32 13.54 2.64
CA ARG A 423 12.53 13.03 1.98
C ARG A 423 13.71 12.93 2.94
N ASP A 424 13.93 13.99 3.72
CA ASP A 424 15.02 14.05 4.68
C ASP A 424 14.80 13.03 5.82
N ASN A 425 13.54 12.66 6.11
CA ASN A 425 13.15 11.69 7.13
C ASN A 425 12.84 10.27 6.64
N LYS A 426 12.90 9.98 5.33
CA LYS A 426 12.65 8.62 4.78
C LYS A 426 13.54 7.55 5.44
N HIS A 427 14.73 7.93 5.89
CA HIS A 427 15.69 7.06 6.57
C HIS A 427 16.20 7.62 7.91
N ALA A 428 15.54 8.63 8.49
CA ALA A 428 16.20 9.50 9.47
C ALA A 428 16.85 8.81 10.68
N GLU A 429 17.93 9.43 11.13
CA GLU A 429 18.87 9.07 12.20
C GLU A 429 18.23 8.86 13.59
N TRP A 430 16.93 9.17 13.77
CA TRP A 430 16.16 8.84 14.98
C TRP A 430 16.10 7.34 15.28
N ARG A 431 16.68 6.51 14.41
CA ARG A 431 16.88 5.08 14.59
C ARG A 431 18.15 4.71 15.35
N GLU A 432 19.18 5.55 15.39
CA GLU A 432 20.51 5.14 15.85
C GLU A 432 20.73 5.24 17.37
N GLY A 433 19.80 5.85 18.12
CA GLY A 433 19.83 5.88 19.59
C GLY A 433 18.72 5.07 20.25
N GLU A 434 19.01 4.42 21.39
CA GLU A 434 17.98 3.87 22.30
C GLU A 434 16.96 4.93 22.75
N GLU A 435 17.36 6.21 22.74
CA GLU A 435 16.51 7.37 23.04
C GLU A 435 15.63 7.84 21.86
N GLY A 436 15.86 7.32 20.64
CA GLY A 436 15.23 7.80 19.41
C GLY A 436 13.73 7.51 19.28
N TYR A 437 13.16 6.60 20.06
CA TYR A 437 11.69 6.44 20.14
C TYR A 437 11.05 7.33 21.21
N SER A 438 11.84 7.95 22.09
CA SER A 438 11.32 8.79 23.18
C SER A 438 10.78 10.13 22.66
N HIS A 439 11.43 10.71 21.64
CA HIS A 439 10.91 11.90 20.97
C HIS A 439 9.68 11.56 20.12
N LEU A 440 9.58 10.41 19.45
CA LEU A 440 8.32 9.99 18.79
C LEU A 440 7.17 9.69 19.76
N LYS A 441 7.44 9.28 21.00
CA LYS A 441 6.41 9.27 22.07
C LYS A 441 5.97 10.69 22.45
N ARG A 442 6.85 11.68 22.29
CA ARG A 442 6.55 13.13 22.39
C ARG A 442 6.00 13.72 21.07
N GLU A 443 6.22 13.12 19.90
CA GLU A 443 5.89 13.70 18.58
C GLU A 443 4.78 12.95 17.84
N GLY A 444 4.28 11.83 18.39
CA GLY A 444 2.91 11.39 18.13
C GLY A 444 1.90 12.37 18.74
N ARG A 445 2.21 13.67 18.70
CA ARG A 445 1.45 14.82 19.10
C ARG A 445 1.21 15.68 17.85
N ASP A 446 0.04 16.31 17.75
CA ASP A 446 -0.23 17.31 16.73
C ASP A 446 0.72 18.54 16.90
N PRO A 447 0.73 19.51 15.97
CA PRO A 447 1.51 20.75 16.12
C PRO A 447 1.28 21.48 17.45
N ASP A 448 0.16 21.21 18.13
CA ASP A 448 -0.23 21.77 19.43
C ASP A 448 0.17 20.87 20.62
N SER A 449 1.03 19.88 20.42
CA SER A 449 1.50 18.97 21.46
C SER A 449 0.40 18.06 22.08
N LYS A 450 -0.67 17.71 21.36
CA LYS A 450 -1.68 16.71 21.81
C LYS A 450 -1.50 15.38 21.12
N SER A 451 -1.51 14.27 21.88
CA SER A 451 -1.24 12.96 21.28
C SER A 451 -2.24 12.60 20.17
N LEU A 452 -1.74 12.31 18.97
CA LEU A 452 -2.54 11.86 17.84
C LEU A 452 -3.33 10.58 18.19
N PRO A 453 -4.61 10.48 17.78
CA PRO A 453 -5.43 9.30 18.05
C PRO A 453 -4.86 8.08 17.31
N ARG A 454 -4.91 6.92 17.96
CA ARG A 454 -4.58 5.64 17.31
C ARG A 454 -5.81 5.11 16.59
N GLY A 455 -5.56 4.31 15.57
CA GLY A 455 -6.61 3.60 14.86
C GLY A 455 -7.20 4.37 13.69
N PHE A 456 -8.14 3.68 13.05
CA PHE A 456 -8.95 4.16 11.94
C PHE A 456 -10.06 5.09 12.45
N GLU A 457 -10.48 6.01 11.58
CA GLU A 457 -11.66 6.83 11.83
C GLU A 457 -12.94 5.99 11.57
N PRO A 458 -14.11 6.37 12.14
CA PRO A 458 -15.34 5.60 11.98
C PRO A 458 -15.76 5.41 10.51
N GLU A 459 -15.56 6.41 9.66
CA GLU A 459 -15.85 6.32 8.24
C GLU A 459 -14.93 5.35 7.48
N ASP A 460 -13.65 5.22 7.89
CA ASP A 460 -12.74 4.23 7.31
C ASP A 460 -13.19 2.80 7.70
N LEU A 461 -13.54 2.61 8.98
CA LEU A 461 -14.03 1.32 9.49
C LEU A 461 -15.31 0.88 8.79
N GLY A 462 -16.24 1.80 8.52
CA GLY A 462 -17.46 1.47 7.78
C GLY A 462 -17.21 1.00 6.36
N ASN A 463 -16.22 1.55 5.66
CA ASN A 463 -15.84 1.10 4.32
C ASN A 463 -15.08 -0.24 4.35
N ILE A 464 -14.20 -0.43 5.33
CA ILE A 464 -13.50 -1.70 5.57
C ILE A 464 -14.51 -2.82 5.83
N ASP A 465 -15.46 -2.57 6.73
CA ASP A 465 -16.48 -3.53 7.13
C ASP A 465 -17.37 -3.94 5.95
N ALA A 466 -17.88 -2.94 5.21
CA ALA A 466 -18.66 -3.14 3.99
C ALA A 466 -17.91 -4.02 2.96
N TYR A 467 -16.63 -3.74 2.71
CA TYR A 467 -15.81 -4.57 1.82
C TYR A 467 -15.66 -6.00 2.35
N LEU A 468 -15.28 -6.16 3.63
CA LEU A 468 -15.07 -7.49 4.19
C LEU A 468 -16.35 -8.34 4.20
N HIS A 469 -17.54 -7.73 4.24
CA HIS A 469 -18.84 -8.41 4.21
C HIS A 469 -19.40 -8.70 2.82
N SER A 470 -19.27 -7.74 1.89
CA SER A 470 -19.94 -7.80 0.58
C SER A 470 -18.98 -7.91 -0.60
N GLY A 471 -17.71 -7.54 -0.41
CA GLY A 471 -16.75 -7.36 -1.50
C GLY A 471 -16.82 -5.96 -2.12
N ASN A 472 -17.77 -5.13 -1.68
CA ASN A 472 -17.98 -3.76 -2.13
C ASN A 472 -17.86 -2.79 -0.95
N ALA A 473 -16.86 -1.90 -0.98
CA ALA A 473 -16.66 -0.90 0.07
C ALA A 473 -17.81 0.11 0.19
N ALA A 474 -18.61 0.27 -0.89
CA ALA A 474 -19.75 1.17 -0.93
C ALA A 474 -21.06 0.53 -0.44
N GLU A 475 -21.04 -0.75 -0.05
CA GLU A 475 -22.23 -1.43 0.47
C GLU A 475 -22.83 -0.66 1.67
N GLY A 476 -24.15 -0.52 1.65
CA GLY A 476 -24.90 0.25 2.65
C GLY A 476 -24.93 1.77 2.44
N LEU A 477 -24.37 2.28 1.33
CA LEU A 477 -24.57 3.67 0.89
C LEU A 477 -25.74 3.76 -0.09
N GLU A 478 -26.58 4.77 0.07
CA GLU A 478 -27.68 5.07 -0.83
C GLU A 478 -27.17 5.55 -2.20
N ALA A 479 -27.77 5.09 -3.30
CA ALA A 479 -27.38 5.48 -4.65
C ALA A 479 -27.44 7.01 -4.84
N GLU A 480 -28.48 7.67 -4.33
CA GLU A 480 -28.63 9.14 -4.36
C GLU A 480 -27.47 9.87 -3.67
N LEU A 481 -26.99 9.34 -2.54
CA LEU A 481 -25.83 9.90 -1.84
C LEU A 481 -24.55 9.72 -2.67
N VAL A 482 -24.35 8.53 -3.25
CA VAL A 482 -23.19 8.23 -4.08
C VAL A 482 -23.14 9.14 -5.30
N ASP A 483 -24.26 9.27 -6.02
CA ASP A 483 -24.38 10.11 -7.21
C ASP A 483 -24.19 11.60 -6.87
N GLY A 484 -24.82 12.07 -5.79
CA GLY A 484 -24.64 13.45 -5.31
C GLY A 484 -23.18 13.77 -4.96
N VAL A 485 -22.47 12.86 -4.30
CA VAL A 485 -21.04 13.05 -3.97
C VAL A 485 -20.16 13.04 -5.21
N LYS A 486 -20.45 12.18 -6.21
CA LYS A 486 -19.74 12.17 -7.50
C LYS A 486 -19.94 13.48 -8.27
N GLU A 487 -21.18 13.96 -8.34
CA GLU A 487 -21.51 15.24 -8.98
C GLU A 487 -20.78 16.42 -8.33
N ILE A 488 -20.76 16.46 -6.98
CA ILE A 488 -20.00 17.45 -6.21
C ILE A 488 -18.51 17.38 -6.55
N MET A 489 -17.93 16.18 -6.62
CA MET A 489 -16.52 15.99 -6.98
C MET A 489 -16.22 16.53 -8.38
N GLU A 490 -17.04 16.20 -9.37
CA GLU A 490 -16.86 16.66 -10.76
C GLU A 490 -16.94 18.19 -10.86
N LYS A 491 -17.93 18.81 -10.22
CA LYS A 491 -18.13 20.27 -10.23
C LYS A 491 -16.98 21.01 -9.54
N ILE A 492 -16.56 20.58 -8.35
CA ILE A 492 -15.44 21.21 -7.64
C ILE A 492 -14.14 21.04 -8.45
N THR A 493 -13.85 19.83 -8.94
CA THR A 493 -12.66 19.58 -9.76
C THR A 493 -12.65 20.44 -11.03
N GLY A 494 -13.81 20.57 -11.68
CA GLY A 494 -13.99 21.42 -12.86
C GLY A 494 -13.76 22.91 -12.57
N ALA A 495 -14.20 23.41 -11.41
CA ALA A 495 -13.97 24.77 -10.96
C ALA A 495 -12.50 25.01 -10.59
N GLU A 496 -11.89 24.11 -9.81
CA GLU A 496 -10.48 24.19 -9.39
C GLU A 496 -9.52 24.14 -10.58
N LYS A 497 -9.83 23.39 -11.64
CA LYS A 497 -9.04 23.40 -12.89
C LYS A 497 -9.06 24.76 -13.61
N LYS A 498 -10.15 25.52 -13.52
CA LYS A 498 -10.32 26.83 -14.19
C LYS A 498 -9.76 27.98 -13.37
N LEU A 499 -9.71 27.85 -12.04
CA LEU A 499 -9.33 28.92 -11.11
C LEU A 499 -7.91 29.47 -11.36
N PRO A 500 -6.85 28.66 -11.59
CA PRO A 500 -5.52 29.19 -11.90
C PRO A 500 -5.47 30.01 -13.19
N ALA A 501 -6.29 29.69 -14.18
CA ALA A 501 -6.34 30.45 -15.43
C ALA A 501 -6.96 31.84 -15.21
N ALA A 502 -8.06 31.91 -14.44
CA ALA A 502 -8.67 33.18 -14.05
C ALA A 502 -7.69 34.07 -13.26
N ARG A 503 -6.98 33.50 -12.29
CA ARG A 503 -5.93 34.23 -11.52
C ARG A 503 -4.81 34.77 -12.40
N ARG A 504 -4.30 33.97 -13.35
CA ARG A 504 -3.28 34.44 -14.31
C ARG A 504 -3.82 35.54 -15.22
N GLU A 505 -5.10 35.51 -15.57
CA GLU A 505 -5.74 36.56 -16.36
C GLU A 505 -5.80 37.88 -15.58
N ILE A 506 -6.17 37.84 -14.30
CA ILE A 506 -6.12 38.98 -13.39
C ILE A 506 -4.69 39.54 -13.32
N GLU A 507 -3.68 38.70 -13.03
CA GLU A 507 -2.28 39.11 -12.94
C GLU A 507 -1.79 39.77 -14.24
N ARG A 508 -2.09 39.18 -15.40
CA ARG A 508 -1.72 39.71 -16.72
C ARG A 508 -2.41 41.03 -17.01
N ALA A 509 -3.69 41.15 -16.69
CA ALA A 509 -4.46 42.37 -16.90
C ALA A 509 -3.99 43.49 -15.97
N GLN A 510 -3.69 43.19 -14.70
CA GLN A 510 -3.10 44.14 -13.75
C GLN A 510 -1.70 44.58 -14.16
N LYS A 511 -0.82 43.66 -14.59
CA LYS A 511 0.50 43.99 -15.12
C LYS A 511 0.39 44.89 -16.35
N SER A 512 -0.47 44.53 -17.30
CA SER A 512 -0.73 45.32 -18.51
C SER A 512 -1.25 46.72 -18.16
N ARG A 513 -2.11 46.84 -17.15
CA ARG A 513 -2.60 48.14 -16.65
C ARG A 513 -1.47 49.01 -16.12
N ARG A 514 -0.54 48.45 -15.34
CA ARG A 514 0.64 49.17 -14.83
C ARG A 514 1.56 49.64 -15.96
N GLU A 515 1.85 48.77 -16.92
CA GLU A 515 2.76 49.07 -18.03
C GLU A 515 2.16 50.10 -19.01
N ASN A 516 0.84 50.11 -19.20
CA ASN A 516 0.16 50.97 -20.17
C ASN A 516 -0.56 52.18 -19.55
N ALA A 517 -0.34 52.49 -18.28
CA ALA A 517 -1.00 53.60 -17.58
C ALA A 517 -0.83 54.96 -18.29
N HIS A 518 0.23 55.12 -19.09
CA HIS A 518 0.53 56.34 -19.85
C HIS A 518 -0.20 56.44 -21.20
N ARG A 519 -0.91 55.41 -21.67
CA ARG A 519 -1.51 55.35 -23.03
C ARG A 519 -2.89 56.01 -23.16
N GLY A 520 -3.30 56.79 -22.16
CA GLY A 520 -4.55 57.55 -22.16
C GLY A 520 -5.74 56.80 -21.55
N ALA A 521 -6.75 57.57 -21.12
CA ALA A 521 -7.87 57.09 -20.31
C ALA A 521 -8.68 55.94 -20.93
N LYS A 522 -8.81 55.90 -22.27
CA LYS A 522 -9.55 54.84 -22.96
C LYS A 522 -8.87 53.46 -22.84
N ALA A 523 -7.55 53.42 -22.93
CA ALA A 523 -6.79 52.18 -22.77
C ALA A 523 -6.81 51.69 -21.31
N GLU A 524 -6.75 52.62 -20.35
CA GLU A 524 -6.89 52.31 -18.93
C GLU A 524 -8.26 51.72 -18.61
N ALA A 525 -9.35 52.33 -19.09
CA ALA A 525 -10.71 51.83 -18.87
C ALA A 525 -10.92 50.42 -19.43
N ALA A 526 -10.39 50.13 -20.62
CA ALA A 526 -10.47 48.80 -21.22
C ALA A 526 -9.69 47.73 -20.43
N LEU A 527 -8.53 48.08 -19.86
CA LEU A 527 -7.75 47.17 -19.03
C LEU A 527 -8.40 46.97 -17.65
N ALA A 528 -8.99 48.02 -17.07
CA ALA A 528 -9.74 47.93 -15.83
C ALA A 528 -10.96 47.00 -15.98
N GLU A 529 -11.69 47.10 -17.10
CA GLU A 529 -12.82 46.22 -17.38
C GLU A 529 -12.39 44.75 -17.52
N LYS A 530 -11.24 44.47 -18.16
CA LYS A 530 -10.69 43.10 -18.24
C LYS A 530 -10.33 42.53 -16.86
N VAL A 531 -9.71 43.33 -15.99
CA VAL A 531 -9.44 42.92 -14.60
C VAL A 531 -10.75 42.56 -13.91
N ARG A 532 -11.75 43.45 -13.99
CA ARG A 532 -13.08 43.24 -13.38
C ARG A 532 -13.75 41.96 -13.87
N GLN A 533 -13.72 41.69 -15.18
CA GLN A 533 -14.30 40.47 -15.75
C GLN A 533 -13.59 39.21 -15.25
N ALA A 534 -12.26 39.23 -15.15
CA ALA A 534 -11.50 38.09 -14.64
C ALA A 534 -11.71 37.89 -13.12
N GLU A 535 -11.85 38.96 -12.34
CA GLU A 535 -12.21 38.93 -10.91
C GLU A 535 -13.61 38.34 -10.70
N VAL A 536 -14.62 38.79 -11.47
CA VAL A 536 -15.98 38.21 -11.44
C VAL A 536 -15.94 36.72 -11.75
N ARG A 537 -15.14 36.30 -12.73
CA ARG A 537 -15.00 34.87 -13.06
C ARG A 537 -14.32 34.08 -11.94
N GLU A 538 -13.31 34.63 -11.28
CA GLU A 538 -12.69 33.99 -10.10
C GLU A 538 -13.71 33.84 -8.97
N GLU A 539 -14.50 34.88 -8.71
CA GLU A 539 -15.56 34.90 -7.71
C GLU A 539 -16.67 33.88 -8.01
N GLU A 540 -17.14 33.80 -9.26
CA GLU A 540 -18.13 32.81 -9.71
C GLU A 540 -17.62 31.38 -9.50
N LEU A 541 -16.36 31.09 -9.85
CA LEU A 541 -15.76 29.78 -9.65
C LEU A 541 -15.60 29.46 -8.14
N GLY A 542 -15.27 30.45 -7.32
CA GLY A 542 -15.24 30.32 -5.86
C GLY A 542 -16.62 30.02 -5.28
N GLY A 543 -17.63 30.78 -5.70
CA GLY A 543 -19.02 30.59 -5.29
C GLY A 543 -19.57 29.21 -5.69
N GLN A 544 -19.22 28.70 -6.87
CA GLN A 544 -19.56 27.33 -7.29
C GLN A 544 -18.98 26.29 -6.32
N ILE A 545 -17.72 26.44 -5.90
CA ILE A 545 -17.10 25.52 -4.94
C ILE A 545 -17.83 25.58 -3.59
N GLU A 546 -18.12 26.78 -3.07
CA GLU A 546 -18.84 26.97 -1.81
C GLU A 546 -20.26 26.39 -1.84
N GLU A 547 -20.97 26.56 -2.96
CA GLU A 547 -22.28 25.97 -3.19
C GLU A 547 -22.22 24.44 -3.12
N GLN A 548 -21.22 23.80 -3.74
CA GLN A 548 -21.06 22.36 -3.67
C GLN A 548 -20.64 21.86 -2.28
N VAL A 549 -19.84 22.63 -1.54
CA VAL A 549 -19.53 22.32 -0.13
C VAL A 549 -20.80 22.39 0.73
N LYS A 550 -21.68 23.38 0.48
CA LYS A 550 -22.99 23.45 1.14
C LYS A 550 -23.86 22.24 0.77
N HIS A 551 -23.94 21.89 -0.51
CA HIS A 551 -24.68 20.72 -0.98
C HIS A 551 -24.20 19.43 -0.30
N PHE A 552 -22.89 19.26 -0.08
CA PHE A 552 -22.36 18.12 0.67
C PHE A 552 -22.83 18.09 2.14
N ARG A 553 -22.96 19.25 2.79
CA ARG A 553 -23.51 19.34 4.16
C ARG A 553 -24.98 18.95 4.18
N ASP A 554 -25.74 19.38 3.19
CA ASP A 554 -27.16 19.03 3.05
C ASP A 554 -27.32 17.50 2.87
N LEU A 555 -26.48 16.87 2.04
CA LEU A 555 -26.43 15.39 1.92
C LEU A 555 -26.07 14.72 3.25
N ALA A 556 -25.14 15.29 4.01
CA ALA A 556 -24.76 14.73 5.32
C ALA A 556 -25.85 14.86 6.39
N GLU A 557 -26.67 15.90 6.33
CA GLU A 557 -27.86 16.05 7.16
C GLU A 557 -28.94 15.04 6.77
N GLN A 558 -29.17 14.86 5.47
CA GLN A 558 -30.18 13.93 4.93
C GLN A 558 -29.84 12.46 5.20
N PHE A 559 -28.63 12.02 4.87
CA PHE A 559 -28.23 10.60 4.91
C PHE A 559 -27.44 10.21 6.17
N GLY A 560 -27.07 11.21 6.99
CA GLY A 560 -26.27 11.03 8.18
C GLY A 560 -24.77 11.20 7.93
N ARG A 561 -24.11 11.86 8.90
CA ARG A 561 -22.69 12.26 8.84
C ARG A 561 -21.75 11.14 8.42
N THR A 562 -21.84 9.96 9.05
CA THR A 562 -20.92 8.85 8.79
C THR A 562 -21.03 8.33 7.36
N LYS A 563 -22.26 8.18 6.83
CA LYS A 563 -22.46 7.73 5.44
C LYS A 563 -21.95 8.73 4.43
N ALA A 564 -22.20 10.02 4.64
CA ALA A 564 -21.66 11.07 3.78
C ALA A 564 -20.12 11.10 3.79
N LEU A 565 -19.49 10.93 4.96
CA LEU A 565 -18.02 10.84 5.06
C LEU A 565 -17.46 9.58 4.39
N ARG A 566 -18.14 8.43 4.51
CA ARG A 566 -17.81 7.21 3.77
C ARG A 566 -17.84 7.43 2.26
N ALA A 567 -18.95 7.98 1.74
CA ALA A 567 -19.11 8.30 0.33
C ALA A 567 -18.05 9.29 -0.17
N ARG A 568 -17.75 10.34 0.62
CA ARG A 568 -16.67 11.29 0.33
C ARG A 568 -15.31 10.63 0.16
N ILE A 569 -14.96 9.69 1.04
CA ILE A 569 -13.68 8.96 0.97
C ILE A 569 -13.60 8.07 -0.28
N LEU A 570 -14.71 7.45 -0.67
CA LEU A 570 -14.72 6.56 -1.84
C LEU A 570 -14.73 7.33 -3.17
N TYR A 571 -15.50 8.42 -3.26
CA TYR A 571 -15.84 9.04 -4.54
C TYR A 571 -15.38 10.49 -4.73
N ALA A 572 -14.92 11.16 -3.67
CA ALA A 572 -14.55 12.58 -3.72
C ALA A 572 -13.13 12.86 -3.18
N GLN A 573 -12.21 11.90 -3.31
CA GLN A 573 -10.83 12.03 -2.80
C GLN A 573 -10.08 13.28 -3.28
N PRO A 574 -10.12 13.67 -4.57
CA PRO A 574 -9.37 14.83 -5.04
C PRO A 574 -9.76 16.14 -4.36
N VAL A 575 -10.99 16.21 -3.81
CA VAL A 575 -11.57 17.41 -3.19
C VAL A 575 -11.96 17.19 -1.73
N ALA A 576 -11.53 16.09 -1.11
CA ALA A 576 -11.99 15.68 0.23
C ALA A 576 -11.69 16.73 1.31
N ASP A 577 -10.59 17.47 1.17
CA ASP A 577 -10.18 18.55 2.09
C ASP A 577 -11.12 19.77 2.04
N ARG A 578 -11.90 19.92 0.96
CA ARG A 578 -12.95 20.96 0.86
C ARG A 578 -14.25 20.54 1.52
N LEU A 579 -14.53 19.25 1.50
CA LEU A 579 -15.80 18.66 1.94
C LEU A 579 -15.75 18.34 3.44
N VAL A 580 -15.62 19.37 4.27
CA VAL A 580 -15.58 19.26 5.74
C VAL A 580 -16.97 19.50 6.34
N LEU A 581 -17.37 18.61 7.26
CA LEU A 581 -18.64 18.62 8.01
C LEU A 581 -18.49 19.16 9.42
#